data_AF-A0A969HXF0-F1
#
_entry.id   AF-A0A969HXF0-F1
#
_cell.length_a   1.000
_cell.length_b   1.000
_cell.length_c   1.000
_cell.angle_alpha   90.00
_cell.angle_beta   90.00
_cell.angle_gamma   90.00
#
_symmetry.space_group_name_H-M   'P 1'
#
loop_
_entity.id
_entity.type
_entity.pdbx_description
1 polymer ?
#
loop_
_entity_poly.entity_id
_entity_poly.type
_entity_poly.pdbx_seq_one_letter_code
_entity_poly.pdbx_strand_id
1 'polypeptide(L)' 'MRGGSVTAQIGTEQMLLGGDIILTVEDLPVGGPEAYEKIRRRLLEVRAGGLAVRITLLRGGDLITLSGSPER' A
#
# COMPACT_ATOMS: atom_id res chain seq x y z
N MET A 1 -14.37 -3.66 -15.69
CA MET A 1 -12.90 -3.75 -15.58
C MET A 1 -12.55 -5.21 -15.35
N ARG A 2 -11.70 -5.83 -16.19
CA ARG A 2 -11.35 -7.26 -16.06
C ARG A 2 -10.19 -7.36 -15.06
N GLY A 3 -10.43 -7.99 -13.91
CA GLY A 3 -9.40 -8.20 -12.89
C GLY A 3 -8.35 -9.17 -13.41
N GLY A 4 -7.14 -8.67 -13.68
CA GLY A 4 -5.96 -9.50 -13.93
C GLY A 4 -5.38 -9.97 -12.59
N SER A 5 -4.91 -11.21 -12.55
CA SER A 5 -4.11 -11.74 -11.45
C SER A 5 -2.65 -11.86 -11.89
N VAL A 6 -1.74 -11.52 -10.99
CA VAL A 6 -0.29 -11.69 -11.13
C VAL A 6 0.20 -12.56 -9.99
N THR A 7 0.94 -13.61 -10.31
CA THR A 7 1.70 -14.35 -9.32
C THR A 7 2.95 -13.52 -8.98
N ALA A 8 3.04 -13.03 -7.75
CA ALA A 8 4.21 -12.29 -7.29
C ALA A 8 4.95 -13.06 -6.21
N GLN A 9 6.25 -12.81 -6.12
CA GLN A 9 7.09 -13.27 -5.03
C GLN A 9 7.35 -12.10 -4.09
N ILE A 10 6.88 -12.20 -2.85
CA ILE A 10 7.11 -11.21 -1.79
C ILE A 10 7.97 -11.88 -0.73
N GLY A 11 9.25 -11.50 -0.67
CA GLY A 11 10.22 -12.21 0.14
C GLY A 11 10.38 -13.67 -0.33
N THR A 12 10.10 -14.64 0.53
CA THR A 12 10.18 -16.08 0.22
C THR A 12 8.86 -16.70 -0.21
N GLU A 13 7.74 -15.97 -0.16
CA GLU A 13 6.42 -16.51 -0.43
C GLU A 13 5.93 -16.17 -1.84
N GLN A 14 5.32 -17.14 -2.51
CA GLN A 14 4.63 -16.93 -3.79
C GLN A 14 3.13 -16.76 -3.54
N MET A 15 2.57 -15.67 -4.06
CA MET A 15 1.17 -15.31 -3.85
C MET A 15 0.49 -14.93 -5.16
N LEU A 16 -0.72 -15.45 -5.39
CA LEU A 16 -1.57 -15.05 -6.50
C LEU A 16 -2.33 -13.79 -6.11
N LEU A 17 -1.98 -12.67 -6.73
CA LEU A 17 -2.50 -11.35 -6.37
C LEU A 17 -3.44 -10.89 -7.48
N GLY A 18 -4.73 -10.74 -7.15
CA GLY A 18 -5.70 -10.08 -8.03
C GLY A 18 -5.68 -8.57 -7.78
N GLY A 19 -5.59 -7.76 -8.85
CA GLY A 19 -5.72 -6.30 -8.74
C GLY A 19 -4.45 -5.57 -8.30
N ASP A 20 -4.57 -4.74 -7.24
CA ASP A 20 -3.50 -3.87 -6.74
C ASP A 20 -2.83 -4.45 -5.50
N ILE A 21 -1.51 -4.39 -5.47
CA ILE A 21 -0.72 -4.86 -4.34
C ILE A 21 -0.13 -3.63 -3.67
N ILE A 22 -0.60 -3.29 -2.47
CA ILE A 22 0.01 -2.20 -1.70
C ILE A 22 1.38 -2.67 -1.22
N LEU A 23 2.41 -1.87 -1.49
CA LEU A 23 3.80 -2.15 -1.11
C LEU A 23 4.25 -1.23 0.04
N THR A 24 3.88 0.04 -0.02
CA THR A 24 4.17 1.01 1.04
C THR A 24 3.00 1.94 1.32
N VAL A 25 2.92 2.39 2.56
CA VAL A 25 2.03 3.47 3.00
C VAL A 25 2.90 4.52 3.68
N GLU A 26 2.93 5.76 3.17
CA GLU A 26 3.81 6.82 3.70
C GLU A 26 5.27 6.35 3.84
N ASP A 27 5.77 5.68 2.80
CA ASP A 27 7.13 5.11 2.73
C ASP A 27 7.40 3.96 3.73
N LEU A 28 6.39 3.52 4.50
CA LEU A 28 6.47 2.35 5.38
C LEU A 28 6.12 1.06 4.62
N PRO A 29 6.99 0.03 4.61
CA PRO A 29 6.70 -1.24 3.97
C PRO A 29 5.63 -2.03 4.74
N VAL A 30 4.60 -2.52 4.04
CA VAL A 30 3.53 -3.32 4.66
C VAL A 30 3.97 -4.69 5.18
N GLY A 31 5.09 -5.23 4.68
CA GLY A 31 5.63 -6.54 5.10
C GLY A 31 6.67 -6.49 6.22
N GLY A 32 6.94 -5.31 6.79
CA GLY A 32 7.99 -5.14 7.81
C GLY A 32 7.57 -5.55 9.24
N PRO A 33 8.52 -5.71 10.18
CA PRO A 33 8.21 -5.91 11.59
C PRO A 33 7.36 -4.77 12.16
N GLU A 34 6.28 -5.11 12.84
CA GLU A 34 5.29 -4.17 13.40
C GLU A 34 4.66 -3.23 12.34
N ALA A 35 4.64 -3.63 11.06
CA ALA A 35 4.14 -2.79 9.97
C ALA A 35 2.73 -2.28 10.24
N TYR A 36 1.82 -3.14 10.71
CA TYR A 36 0.45 -2.74 11.02
C TYR A 36 0.38 -1.59 12.03
N GLU A 37 1.06 -1.70 13.17
CA GLU A 37 1.03 -0.66 14.21
C GLU A 37 1.71 0.64 13.76
N LYS A 38 2.83 0.53 13.03
CA LYS A 38 3.55 1.70 12.49
C LYS A 38 2.71 2.43 11.45
N ILE A 39 2.10 1.70 10.51
CA ILE A 39 1.23 2.25 9.47
C ILE A 39 -0.03 2.87 10.11
N ARG A 40 -0.66 2.16 11.05
CA ARG A 40 -1.85 2.67 11.75
C ARG A 40 -1.55 3.99 12.47
N ARG A 41 -0.43 4.07 13.20
CA ARG A 41 -0.01 5.30 13.88
C ARG A 41 0.24 6.45 12.89
N ARG A 42 0.96 6.16 11.80
CA ARG A 42 1.25 7.14 10.76
C ARG A 42 -0.01 7.69 10.09
N LEU A 43 -0.98 6.84 9.80
CA LEU A 43 -2.27 7.27 9.21
C LEU A 43 -3.07 8.17 10.17
N LEU A 44 -3.02 7.92 11.48
CA LEU A 44 -3.65 8.79 12.46
C LEU A 44 -2.99 10.18 12.50
N GLU A 45 -1.67 10.25 12.42
CA GLU A 45 -0.92 11.52 12.33
C GLU A 45 -1.26 12.30 11.05
N VAL A 46 -1.25 11.62 9.90
CA VAL A 46 -1.61 12.21 8.60
C VAL A 46 -3.02 12.77 8.62
N ARG A 47 -3.98 12.01 9.18
CA ARG A 47 -5.37 12.46 9.36
C ARG A 47 -5.46 13.68 10.27
N ALA A 48 -4.77 13.67 11.41
CA ALA A 48 -4.77 14.79 12.36
C ALA A 48 -4.17 16.07 11.75
N GLY A 49 -3.17 15.93 10.87
CA GLY A 49 -2.57 17.03 10.12
C GLY A 49 -3.39 17.49 8.90
N GLY A 50 -4.48 16.82 8.54
CA GLY A 50 -5.23 17.11 7.31
C GLY A 50 -4.42 16.92 6.04
N LEU A 51 -3.40 16.05 6.09
CA LEU A 51 -2.49 15.79 4.97
C LEU A 51 -3.02 14.65 4.09
N ALA A 52 -2.58 14.62 2.83
CA ALA A 52 -2.82 13.49 1.95
C ALA A 52 -1.95 12.29 2.36
N VAL A 53 -2.50 11.09 2.21
CA VAL A 53 -1.78 9.82 2.35
C VAL A 53 -1.20 9.43 1.00
N ARG A 54 0.08 9.05 0.96
CA ARG A 54 0.76 8.44 -0.19
C ARG A 54 0.81 6.92 -0.04
N ILE A 55 0.50 6.20 -1.11
CA ILE A 55 0.52 4.74 -1.17
C ILE A 55 1.23 4.33 -2.47
N THR A 56 2.22 3.44 -2.37
CA THR A 56 2.84 2.82 -3.55
C THR A 56 2.30 1.41 -3.71
N LEU A 57 1.89 1.09 -4.93
CA LEU A 57 1.28 -0.19 -5.28
C LEU A 57 1.84 -0.77 -6.58
N LEU A 58 1.81 -2.08 -6.70
CA LEU A 58 2.06 -2.80 -7.95
C LEU A 58 0.70 -3.07 -8.62
N ARG A 59 0.48 -2.51 -9.82
CA ARG A 59 -0.73 -2.72 -10.64
C ARG A 59 -0.31 -3.16 -12.03
N GLY A 60 -0.70 -4.38 -12.42
CA GLY A 60 -0.40 -4.90 -13.75
C GLY A 60 1.10 -5.03 -14.08
N GLY A 61 1.97 -5.08 -13.05
CA GLY A 61 3.43 -5.12 -13.21
C GLY A 61 4.11 -3.76 -13.06
N ASP A 62 3.34 -2.66 -13.03
CA ASP A 62 3.88 -1.31 -12.88
C ASP A 62 3.82 -0.83 -11.42
N LEU A 63 4.87 -0.14 -10.99
CA LEU A 63 4.89 0.58 -9.73
C LEU A 63 4.17 1.93 -9.90
N ILE A 64 3.11 2.13 -9.13
CA ILE A 64 2.28 3.33 -9.15
C ILE A 64 2.26 3.93 -7.74
N THR A 65 2.46 5.24 -7.62
CA THR A 65 2.22 5.98 -6.38
C THR A 65 0.93 6.78 -6.49
N LEU A 66 0.02 6.58 -5.55
CA LEU A 66 -1.22 7.33 -5.41
C LEU A 66 -1.16 8.24 -4.19
N SER A 67 -1.80 9.41 -4.27
CA SER A 67 -2.02 10.30 -3.14
C SER A 67 -3.52 10.58 -2.96
N GLY A 68 -4.03 10.50 -1.73
CA GLY A 68 -5.43 10.80 -1.44
C GLY A 68 -5.63 11.36 -0.04
N SER A 69 -6.56 12.30 0.11
CA SER A 69 -6.99 12.82 1.40
C SER A 69 -8.36 12.23 1.74
N PRO A 70 -8.64 11.86 3.00
CA PRO A 70 -10.01 11.51 3.38
C PRO A 70 -10.92 12.74 3.17
N GLU A 71 -12.00 12.57 2.39
CA GLU A 71 -13.07 13.56 2.33
C GLU A 71 -13.64 13.74 3.75
N ARG A 72 -13.90 15.01 4.13
CA ARG A 72 -14.38 15.37 5.47
C ARG A 72 -15.77 14.83 5.75
#